data_AF-A0A370IFG8-F1
#
_entry.id   AF-A0A370IFG8-F1
#
_cell.length_a   1.000
_cell.length_b   1.000
_cell.length_c   1.000
_cell.angle_alpha   90.00
_cell.angle_beta   90.00
_cell.angle_gamma   90.00
#
_symmetry.space_group_name_H-M   'P 1'
#
loop_
_entity.id
_entity.type
_entity.pdbx_description
1 polymer ?
#
loop_
_entity_poly.entity_id
_entity_poly.type
_entity_poly.pdbx_seq_one_letter_code
_entity_poly.pdbx_strand_id
1 'polypeptide(L)' 'MTTDTNLLSSFHVRWSAAESAFVARSDRYPGLTCRDEYSSLAAVDGLLVLIERQRCSQATRRPAA' A
#
# COMPACT_ATOMS: atom_id res chain seq x y z
N MET A 1 24.02 -13.47 7.18
CA MET A 1 22.81 -13.15 7.94
C MET A 1 22.20 -11.89 7.33
N THR A 2 21.40 -12.06 6.28
CA THR A 2 20.61 -10.96 5.69
C THR A 2 19.31 -10.89 6.48
N THR A 3 19.21 -9.90 7.35
CA THR A 3 17.97 -9.53 8.01
C THR A 3 16.98 -9.07 6.93
N ASP A 4 16.16 -10.00 6.42
CA ASP A 4 14.92 -9.69 5.70
C ASP A 4 13.91 -9.17 6.73
N THR A 5 14.26 -8.05 7.36
CA THR A 5 13.36 -7.39 8.28
C THR A 5 12.41 -6.61 7.41
N ASN A 6 11.18 -7.12 7.39
CA ASN A 6 10.01 -6.29 7.55
C ASN A 6 9.34 -5.83 6.25
N LEU A 7 8.71 -6.80 5.59
CA LEU A 7 7.62 -6.58 4.63
C LEU A 7 6.51 -5.65 5.18
N LEU A 8 6.40 -5.49 6.52
CA LEU A 8 5.43 -4.62 7.19
C LEU A 8 5.98 -3.21 7.53
N SER A 9 7.30 -2.96 7.51
CA SER A 9 7.91 -1.64 7.81
C SER A 9 7.79 -0.65 6.66
N SER A 10 7.23 -1.05 5.52
CA SER A 10 7.08 -0.20 4.34
C SER A 10 5.69 0.41 4.22
N PHE A 11 4.85 0.37 5.25
CA PHE A 11 3.51 0.93 5.25
C PHE A 11 3.40 2.08 6.23
N HIS A 12 2.92 3.22 5.75
CA HIS A 12 2.71 4.41 6.56
C HIS A 12 1.28 4.88 6.44
N VAL A 13 0.67 5.18 7.58
CA VAL A 13 -0.61 5.87 7.65
C VAL A 13 -0.41 7.19 8.36
N ARG A 14 -0.94 8.27 7.80
CA ARG A 14 -0.96 9.58 8.46
C ARG A 14 -2.32 10.23 8.28
N TRP A 15 -2.73 11.03 9.25
CA TRP A 15 -3.83 11.97 9.03
C TRP A 15 -3.37 13.11 8.12
N SER A 16 -4.18 13.43 7.11
CA SER A 16 -3.99 14.56 6.20
C SER A 16 -5.06 15.59 6.47
N ALA A 17 -4.70 16.69 7.12
CA ALA A 17 -5.64 17.78 7.42
C ALA A 17 -6.20 18.44 6.15
N ALA A 18 -5.41 18.49 5.07
CA ALA A 18 -5.85 19.04 3.78
C ALA A 18 -6.92 18.17 3.11
N GLU A 19 -6.88 16.85 3.32
CA GLU A 19 -7.84 15.90 2.74
C GLU A 19 -8.93 15.47 3.74
N SER A 20 -8.83 15.91 5.00
CA SER A 20 -9.64 15.44 6.12
C SER A 20 -9.75 13.91 6.17
N ALA A 21 -8.64 13.21 5.92
CA ALA A 21 -8.63 11.76 5.81
C ALA A 21 -7.33 11.12 6.30
N PHE A 22 -7.42 9.85 6.70
CA PHE A 22 -6.28 8.97 6.89
C PHE A 22 -5.75 8.53 5.54
N VAL A 23 -4.46 8.74 5.30
CA VAL A 23 -3.78 8.43 4.05
C VAL A 23 -2.77 7.33 4.32
N ALA A 24 -3.04 6.15 3.76
CA ALA A 24 -2.14 5.00 3.76
C ALA A 24 -1.31 4.98 2.48
N ARG A 25 0.01 4.82 2.62
CA ARG A 25 0.96 4.70 1.51
C ARG A 25 1.95 3.55 1.75
N SER A 26 2.54 3.06 0.67
CA SER A 26 3.63 2.08 0.74
C SER A 26 4.92 2.61 0.12
N ASP A 27 6.05 2.50 0.82
CA ASP A 27 7.36 2.87 0.27
C ASP A 27 7.83 1.92 -0.83
N ARG A 28 7.39 0.66 -0.80
CA ARG A 28 7.68 -0.31 -1.86
C ARG A 28 6.87 -0.02 -3.14
N TYR A 29 5.72 0.63 -3.00
CA TYR A 29 4.83 0.98 -4.10
C TYR A 29 4.47 2.47 -4.03
N PRO A 30 5.41 3.38 -4.37
CA PRO A 30 5.24 4.81 -4.16
C PRO A 30 4.07 5.43 -4.96
N GLY A 31 3.59 4.73 -6.00
CA GLY A 31 2.41 5.12 -6.77
C GLY A 31 1.08 4.62 -6.19
N LEU A 32 1.09 3.82 -5.12
CA LEU A 32 -0.12 3.31 -4.49
C LEU A 32 -0.39 4.04 -3.18
N THR A 33 -1.57 4.64 -3.09
CA THR A 33 -2.05 5.35 -1.91
C THR A 33 -3.54 5.08 -1.77
N CYS A 34 -4.00 4.89 -0.55
CA CYS A 34 -5.42 4.77 -0.24
C CYS A 34 -5.78 5.75 0.87
N ARG A 35 -7.00 6.27 0.85
CA ARG A 35 -7.47 7.23 1.84
C ARG A 35 -8.85 6.86 2.35
N ASP A 36 -9.08 7.13 3.62
CA ASP A 36 -10.36 6.94 4.28
C ASP A 36 -10.56 8.04 5.34
N GLU A 37 -11.72 8.68 5.34
CA GLU A 37 -12.02 9.82 6.23
C GLU A 37 -12.36 9.39 7.67
N TYR A 38 -12.71 8.12 7.87
CA TYR A 38 -13.27 7.62 9.13
C TYR A 38 -12.30 6.73 9.91
N SER A 39 -11.40 6.01 9.23
CA SER A 39 -10.58 4.96 9.84
C SER A 39 -9.22 4.78 9.18
N SER A 40 -8.16 4.89 9.99
CA SER A 40 -6.80 4.53 9.58
C SER A 40 -6.68 3.08 9.14
N LEU A 41 -7.47 2.17 9.73
CA LEU A 41 -7.47 0.76 9.37
C LEU A 41 -8.10 0.56 7.98
N ALA A 42 -9.21 1.24 7.69
CA ALA A 42 -9.86 1.17 6.38
C ALA A 42 -8.95 1.68 5.26
N ALA A 43 -8.18 2.75 5.53
CA ALA A 43 -7.17 3.23 4.60
C ALA A 43 -6.07 2.18 4.33
N VAL A 44 -5.61 1.44 5.35
CA VAL A 44 -4.63 0.35 5.17
C VAL A 44 -5.21 -0.82 4.40
N ASP A 45 -6.42 -1.26 4.75
CA ASP A 45 -7.08 -2.38 4.09
C ASP A 45 -7.25 -2.10 2.58
N GLY A 46 -7.73 -0.91 2.24
CA GLY A 46 -7.83 -0.47 0.85
C GLY A 46 -6.47 -0.42 0.13
N LEU A 47 -5.40 0.00 0.81
CA LEU A 47 -4.04 -0.04 0.24
C LEU A 47 -3.56 -1.47 -0.04
N LEU A 48 -3.84 -2.42 0.85
CA LEU A 48 -3.49 -3.83 0.65
C LEU A 48 -4.21 -4.43 -0.57
N VAL A 49 -5.50 -4.10 -0.75
CA VAL A 49 -6.26 -4.50 -1.93
C VAL A 49 -5.64 -3.95 -3.22
N LEU A 50 -5.20 -2.68 -3.23
CA LEU A 50 -4.53 -2.08 -4.39
C LEU A 50 -3.21 -2.78 -4.72
N ILE A 51 -2.41 -3.10 -3.71
CA ILE A 51 -1.14 -3.82 -3.88
C ILE A 51 -1.38 -5.20 -4.46
N GLU A 52 -2.39 -5.93 -3.97
CA GLU A 52 -2.70 -7.25 -4.48
C GLU A 52 -3.15 -7.20 -5.96
N ARG A 53 -3.98 -6.22 -6.32
CA ARG A 53 -4.38 -5.99 -7.73
C ARG A 53 -3.19 -5.68 -8.63
N GLN A 54 -2.26 -4.87 -8.15
CA GLN A 54 -1.04 -4.52 -8.89
C GLN A 54 -0.15 -5.76 -9.08
N ARG A 55 0.01 -6.58 -8.04
CA ARG A 55 0.80 -7.83 -8.09
C ARG A 55 0.20 -8.83 -9.07
N CYS A 56 -1.11 -9.04 -9.04
CA CYS A 56 -1.81 -9.90 -10.01
C CYS A 56 -1.63 -9.38 -11.44
N SER A 57 -1.76 -8.07 -11.65
CA SER A 57 -1.56 -7.44 -12.97
C SER A 57 -0.12 -7.58 -13.49
N GLN A 58 0.88 -7.56 -12.60
CA GLN A 58 2.28 -7.79 -12.96
C GLN A 58 2.60 -9.27 -13.22
N ALA A 59 1.97 -10.20 -12.50
CA ALA A 59 2.12 -11.63 -12.74
C ALA A 59 1.68 -12.02 -14.16
N THR A 60 0.60 -11.43 -14.66
CA THR A 60 0.13 -11.63 -16.04
C THR A 60 1.03 -10.97 -17.09
N ARG A 61 1.83 -9.98 -16.72
CA ARG A 61 2.76 -9.26 -17.62
C ARG A 61 4.13 -9.93 -17.78
N ARG A 62 4.43 -11.02 -17.05
CA ARG A 62 5.59 -11.84 -17.37
C ARG A 62 5.21 -12.78 -18.53
N PRO A 63 5.67 -12.55 -19.78
CA PRO A 63 5.62 -13.62 -20.76
C PRO A 63 6.53 -14.72 -20.24
N ALA A 64 6.00 -15.95 -20.19
CA ALA A 64 6.85 -17.13 -20.12
C ALA A 64 7.76 -17.07 -21.36
N ALA A 65 9.06 -16.84 -21.12
CA ALA A 65 10.11 -16.92 -22.12
C ALA A 65 10.68 -18.33 -22.13
#